data_AF-A0A1M6TGD9-F1
#
_entry.id   AF-A0A1M6TGD9-F1
#
_cell.length_a   1.000
_cell.length_b   1.000
_cell.length_c   1.000
_cell.angle_alpha   90.00
_cell.angle_beta   90.00
_cell.angle_gamma   90.00
#
_symmetry.space_group_name_H-M   'P 1'
#
loop_
_entity.id
_entity.type
_entity.pdbx_description
1 polymer ?
#
loop_
_entity_poly.entity_id
_entity_poly.type
_entity_poly.pdbx_seq_one_letter_code
_entity_poly.pdbx_strand_id
1 'polypeptide(L)'
;MKNDNWVKILFAGAILMLISQIAKIPLLFAVSFPVVFATWMILGAIRKNQIGQGLKLSIVSLFAIWVIGFLAMNLMNHSVFTKTILAFMPGTSIMIYLIWLLPFFVGTLVYSLRFDKEYLAEEDIKAFQKLHKEAEQK
;
A
#
# COMPACT_ATOMS: atom_id res chain seq x y z
N MET A 1 14.22 -17.49 -5.19
CA MET A 1 13.17 -18.05 -6.06
C MET A 1 11.80 -17.37 -5.93
N LYS A 2 11.19 -17.18 -4.74
CA LYS A 2 9.89 -16.45 -4.64
C LYS A 2 9.99 -14.94 -4.92
N ASN A 3 11.16 -14.33 -4.67
CA ASN A 3 11.37 -12.90 -4.94
C ASN A 3 11.32 -12.57 -6.44
N ASP A 4 11.76 -13.50 -7.30
CA ASP A 4 11.82 -13.30 -8.75
C ASP A 4 10.43 -13.14 -9.37
N ASN A 5 9.42 -13.81 -8.81
CA ASN A 5 8.04 -13.68 -9.29
C ASN A 5 7.47 -12.29 -8.99
N TRP A 6 7.74 -11.74 -7.81
CA TRP A 6 7.29 -10.38 -7.47
C TRP A 6 8.00 -9.32 -8.31
N VAL A 7 9.29 -9.51 -8.61
CA VAL A 7 10.00 -8.62 -9.55
C VAL A 7 9.39 -8.67 -10.95
N LYS A 8 9.04 -9.87 -11.46
CA LYS A 8 8.35 -10.01 -12.75
C LYS A 8 6.98 -9.32 -12.77
N ILE A 9 6.19 -9.48 -11.69
CA ILE A 9 4.89 -8.83 -11.55
C ILE A 9 5.06 -7.30 -11.52
N LEU A 10 6.04 -6.79 -10.76
CA LEU A 10 6.33 -5.37 -10.69
C LEU A 10 6.70 -4.82 -12.07
N PHE A 11 7.57 -5.51 -12.79
CA PHE A 11 8.02 -5.10 -14.10
C PHE A 11 6.88 -5.12 -15.14
N ALA A 12 6.09 -6.18 -15.17
CA ALA A 12 4.90 -6.27 -16.03
C ALA A 12 3.87 -5.18 -15.69
N GLY A 13 3.62 -4.95 -14.40
CA GLY A 13 2.76 -3.87 -13.92
C GLY A 13 3.25 -2.49 -14.34
N ALA A 14 4.55 -2.23 -14.25
CA ALA A 14 5.16 -0.95 -14.65
C ALA A 14 5.05 -0.73 -16.16
N ILE A 15 5.24 -1.78 -16.97
CA ILE A 15 5.01 -1.73 -18.42
C ILE A 15 3.54 -1.42 -18.72
N LEU A 16 2.60 -2.12 -18.08
CA LEU A 16 1.17 -1.85 -18.26
C LEU A 16 0.79 -0.43 -17.84
N MET A 17 1.38 0.08 -16.76
CA MET A 17 1.19 1.46 -16.30
C MET A 17 1.72 2.45 -17.34
N LEU A 18 2.92 2.23 -17.89
CA LEU A 18 3.46 3.07 -18.96
C LEU A 18 2.58 3.05 -20.21
N ILE A 19 2.15 1.87 -20.65
CA ILE A 19 1.21 1.70 -21.78
C ILE A 19 -0.08 2.47 -21.50
N SER A 20 -0.62 2.39 -20.29
CA SER A 20 -1.86 3.08 -19.93
C SER A 20 -1.74 4.61 -20.03
N GLN A 21 -0.57 5.17 -19.71
CA GLN A 21 -0.32 6.61 -19.81
C GLN A 21 -0.15 7.05 -21.28
N ILE A 22 0.62 6.30 -22.07
CA ILE A 22 0.87 6.62 -23.49
C ILE A 22 -0.42 6.48 -24.31
N ALA A 23 -1.14 5.37 -24.14
CA ALA A 23 -2.38 5.07 -24.85
C ALA A 23 -3.60 5.79 -24.25
N LYS A 24 -3.43 6.54 -23.16
CA LYS A 24 -4.49 7.25 -22.43
C LYS A 24 -5.68 6.34 -22.08
N ILE A 25 -5.39 5.14 -21.55
CA ILE A 25 -6.39 4.14 -21.15
C ILE A 25 -6.59 4.22 -19.63
N PRO A 26 -7.57 4.98 -19.13
CA PRO A 26 -7.63 5.33 -17.70
C PRO A 26 -7.99 4.14 -16.82
N LEU A 27 -8.78 3.19 -17.35
CA LEU A 27 -9.11 1.94 -16.66
C LEU A 27 -7.88 1.04 -16.47
N LEU A 28 -6.98 1.00 -17.46
CA LEU A 28 -5.74 0.24 -17.32
C LEU A 28 -4.84 0.89 -16.27
N PHE A 29 -4.80 2.22 -16.20
CA PHE A 29 -4.08 2.94 -15.15
C PHE A 29 -4.65 2.64 -13.76
N ALA A 30 -5.99 2.64 -13.62
CA ALA A 30 -6.69 2.38 -12.37
C ALA A 30 -6.35 1.02 -11.74
N VAL A 31 -5.94 0.04 -12.55
CA VAL A 31 -5.53 -1.30 -12.08
C VAL A 31 -4.02 -1.45 -12.00
N SER A 32 -3.29 -0.99 -13.02
CA SER A 32 -1.82 -1.14 -13.07
C SER A 32 -1.11 -0.36 -11.98
N PHE A 33 -1.56 0.85 -11.64
CA PHE A 33 -0.96 1.64 -10.57
C PHE A 33 -1.05 0.94 -9.21
N PRO A 34 -2.24 0.50 -8.72
CA PRO A 34 -2.32 -0.25 -7.46
C PRO A 34 -1.49 -1.54 -7.47
N VAL A 35 -1.42 -2.27 -8.60
CA VAL A 35 -0.59 -3.48 -8.72
C VAL A 35 0.89 -3.15 -8.54
N VAL A 36 1.39 -2.10 -9.20
CA VAL A 36 2.79 -1.66 -9.12
C VAL A 36 3.14 -1.32 -7.68
N PHE A 37 2.36 -0.44 -7.04
CA PHE A 37 2.65 -0.02 -5.67
C PHE A 37 2.49 -1.14 -4.66
N ALA A 38 1.45 -1.98 -4.77
CA ALA A 38 1.28 -3.14 -3.89
C ALA A 38 2.47 -4.10 -4.00
N THR A 39 2.91 -4.40 -5.23
CA THR A 39 4.05 -5.30 -5.45
C THR A 39 5.36 -4.69 -4.96
N TRP A 40 5.55 -3.39 -5.16
CA TRP A 40 6.72 -2.66 -4.65
C TRP A 40 6.77 -2.68 -3.11
N MET A 41 5.65 -2.44 -2.44
CA MET A 41 5.54 -2.53 -0.97
C MET A 41 5.78 -3.96 -0.47
N ILE A 42 5.27 -4.97 -1.18
CA ILE A 42 5.54 -6.38 -0.89
C ILE A 42 7.05 -6.64 -0.95
N LEU A 43 7.72 -6.25 -2.03
CA LEU A 43 9.16 -6.44 -2.19
C LEU A 43 9.96 -5.74 -1.09
N GLY A 44 9.58 -4.51 -0.72
CA GLY A 44 10.22 -3.76 0.35
C GLY A 44 10.09 -4.39 1.74
N ALA A 45 9.10 -5.27 1.92
CA ALA A 45 8.76 -5.80 3.24
C ALA A 45 8.91 -7.31 3.39
N ILE A 46 9.25 -8.03 2.32
CA ILE A 46 9.63 -9.45 2.41
C ILE A 46 10.88 -9.56 3.30
N ARG A 47 10.72 -10.21 4.46
CA ARG A 47 11.83 -10.63 5.34
C ARG A 47 11.84 -12.15 5.41
N LYS A 48 13.00 -12.78 5.23
CA LYS A 48 13.16 -14.25 5.23
C LYS A 48 12.12 -14.99 4.35
N ASN A 49 11.79 -14.44 3.17
CA ASN A 49 10.77 -14.96 2.24
C ASN A 49 9.32 -15.01 2.78
N GLN A 50 9.02 -14.28 3.86
CA GLN A 50 7.68 -14.18 4.43
C GLN A 50 7.25 -12.72 4.56
N ILE A 51 5.94 -12.51 4.55
CA ILE A 51 5.30 -11.22 4.77
C ILE A 51 4.43 -11.42 6.01
N GLY A 52 4.61 -10.55 7.02
CA GLY A 52 3.78 -10.56 8.23
C GLY A 52 2.30 -10.45 7.87
N GLN A 53 1.43 -11.12 8.62
CA GLN A 53 -0.01 -11.14 8.32
C GLN A 53 -0.63 -9.74 8.37
N GLY A 54 -0.20 -8.88 9.30
CA GLY A 54 -0.71 -7.51 9.41
C GLY A 54 -0.36 -6.66 8.21
N LEU A 55 0.85 -6.87 7.69
CA LEU A 55 1.28 -6.17 6.50
C LEU A 55 0.53 -6.65 5.25
N LYS A 56 0.25 -7.96 5.12
CA LYS A 56 -0.58 -8.48 4.02
C LYS A 56 -1.95 -7.82 4.00
N LEU A 57 -2.61 -7.73 5.17
CA LEU A 57 -3.91 -7.05 5.26
C LEU A 57 -3.80 -5.57 4.87
N SER A 58 -2.77 -4.88 5.36
CA SER A 58 -2.54 -3.47 5.01
C SER A 58 -2.42 -3.30 3.50
N ILE A 59 -1.60 -4.12 2.84
CA ILE A 59 -1.38 -4.06 1.38
C ILE A 59 -2.66 -4.35 0.60
N VAL A 60 -3.46 -5.34 1.02
CA VAL A 60 -4.74 -5.66 0.36
C VAL A 60 -5.75 -4.52 0.54
N SER A 61 -5.84 -3.93 1.73
CA SER A 61 -6.70 -2.77 1.97
C SER A 61 -6.27 -1.56 1.13
N LEU A 62 -4.97 -1.29 1.05
CA LEU A 62 -4.40 -0.23 0.21
C LEU A 62 -4.74 -0.43 -1.27
N PHE A 63 -4.55 -1.66 -1.76
CA PHE A 63 -4.90 -2.03 -3.12
C PHE A 63 -6.38 -1.74 -3.41
N ALA A 64 -7.28 -2.20 -2.53
CA ALA A 64 -8.71 -1.97 -2.68
C ALA A 64 -9.07 -0.47 -2.68
N ILE A 65 -8.51 0.30 -1.74
CA ILE A 65 -8.75 1.75 -1.63
C ILE A 65 -8.37 2.47 -2.92
N TRP A 66 -7.18 2.19 -3.47
CA TRP A 66 -6.75 2.85 -4.69
C TRP A 66 -7.53 2.40 -5.93
N VAL A 67 -7.80 1.10 -6.09
CA VAL A 67 -8.63 0.62 -7.22
C VAL A 67 -10.01 1.27 -7.19
N ILE A 68 -10.67 1.27 -6.04
CA ILE A 68 -11.99 1.89 -5.87
C ILE A 68 -11.92 3.39 -6.14
N GLY A 69 -10.91 4.09 -5.61
CA GLY A 69 -10.75 5.53 -5.80
C GLY A 69 -10.52 5.91 -7.27
N PHE A 70 -9.64 5.19 -7.97
CA PHE A 70 -9.40 5.44 -9.40
C PHE A 70 -10.62 5.07 -10.26
N LEU A 71 -11.31 3.97 -9.95
CA LEU A 71 -12.54 3.61 -10.66
C LEU A 71 -13.64 4.64 -10.44
N ALA A 72 -13.85 5.07 -9.19
CA ALA A 72 -14.82 6.10 -8.86
C ALA A 72 -14.54 7.41 -9.60
N MET A 73 -13.27 7.83 -9.67
CA MET A 73 -12.86 9.02 -10.43
C MET A 73 -13.16 8.89 -11.94
N ASN A 74 -12.92 7.71 -12.52
CA ASN A 74 -13.12 7.46 -13.94
C ASN A 74 -14.59 7.30 -14.34
N LEU A 75 -15.41 6.71 -13.46
CA LEU A 75 -16.84 6.49 -13.70
C LEU A 75 -17.69 7.71 -13.34
N MET A 76 -17.09 8.74 -12.73
CA MET A 76 -17.78 9.97 -12.37
C MET A 76 -18.23 10.72 -13.61
N ASN A 77 -19.48 11.18 -13.62
CA ASN A 77 -19.99 12.02 -14.69
C ASN A 77 -19.46 13.46 -14.53
N HIS A 78 -18.34 13.75 -15.17
CA HIS A 78 -17.69 15.07 -15.12
C HIS A 78 -18.51 16.19 -15.77
N SER A 79 -19.51 15.88 -16.60
CA SER A 79 -20.36 16.90 -17.24
C SER A 79 -21.26 17.64 -16.26
N VAL A 80 -21.51 17.06 -15.08
CA VAL A 80 -22.31 17.67 -14.01
C VAL A 80 -21.51 18.73 -13.25
N PHE A 81 -20.19 18.68 -13.33
CA PHE A 81 -19.30 19.54 -12.54
C PHE A 81 -18.67 20.64 -13.41
N THR A 82 -19.15 21.87 -13.22
CA THR A 82 -18.66 23.05 -13.98
C THR A 82 -17.58 23.85 -13.23
N LYS A 83 -17.30 23.51 -11.96
CA LYS A 83 -16.36 24.23 -11.11
C LYS A 83 -15.27 23.31 -10.59
N THR A 84 -14.09 23.87 -10.40
CA THR A 84 -13.00 23.22 -9.67
C THR A 84 -13.22 23.32 -8.17
N ILE A 85 -12.84 22.28 -7.43
CA ILE A 85 -12.81 22.23 -5.96
C ILE A 85 -11.34 22.10 -5.54
N LEU A 86 -10.86 23.01 -4.68
CA LEU A 86 -9.48 22.98 -4.17
C LEU A 86 -8.43 22.82 -5.29
N ALA A 87 -8.57 23.62 -6.35
CA ALA A 87 -7.74 23.65 -7.56
C ALA A 87 -7.87 22.49 -8.57
N PHE A 88 -8.71 21.48 -8.32
CA PHE A 88 -8.88 20.34 -9.23
C PHE A 88 -10.34 20.09 -9.63
N MET A 89 -10.57 19.27 -10.66
CA MET A 89 -11.91 18.72 -10.92
C MET A 89 -12.34 17.84 -9.74
N PRO A 90 -13.63 17.80 -9.37
CA PRO A 90 -14.10 17.15 -8.13
C PRO A 90 -13.58 15.72 -7.92
N GLY A 91 -13.58 14.89 -8.97
CA GLY A 91 -13.05 13.53 -8.87
C GLY A 91 -11.56 13.48 -8.52
N THR A 92 -10.77 14.38 -9.09
CA THR A 92 -9.34 14.50 -8.79
C THR A 92 -9.12 15.06 -7.37
N SER A 93 -9.93 16.02 -6.93
CA SER A 93 -9.86 16.54 -5.56
C SER A 93 -10.13 15.45 -4.53
N ILE A 94 -11.15 14.61 -4.75
CA ILE A 94 -11.43 13.44 -3.89
C ILE A 94 -10.25 12.49 -3.88
N MET A 95 -9.66 12.20 -5.05
CA MET A 95 -8.52 11.30 -5.14
C MET A 95 -7.32 11.83 -4.34
N ILE A 96 -6.95 13.10 -4.51
CA ILE A 96 -5.77 13.72 -3.89
C ILE A 96 -5.98 13.96 -2.39
N TYR A 97 -7.14 14.50 -1.99
CA TYR A 97 -7.33 14.94 -0.60
C TYR A 97 -7.94 13.87 0.30
N LEU A 98 -8.62 12.86 -0.24
CA LEU A 98 -9.25 11.79 0.56
C LEU A 98 -8.57 10.45 0.31
N ILE A 99 -8.58 9.97 -0.94
CA ILE A 99 -8.11 8.61 -1.26
C ILE A 99 -6.61 8.44 -1.02
N TRP A 100 -5.80 9.46 -1.28
CA TRP A 100 -4.36 9.41 -1.03
C TRP A 100 -4.02 9.43 0.46
N LEU A 101 -4.86 10.05 1.31
CA LEU A 101 -4.64 10.08 2.75
C LEU A 101 -5.12 8.81 3.45
N LEU A 102 -6.15 8.14 2.92
CA LEU A 102 -6.69 6.89 3.47
C LEU A 102 -5.61 5.81 3.75
N PRO A 103 -4.64 5.57 2.86
CA PRO A 103 -3.48 4.73 3.13
C PRO A 103 -2.76 4.98 4.45
N PHE A 104 -2.56 6.25 4.82
CA PHE A 104 -1.86 6.61 6.05
C PHE A 104 -2.68 6.21 7.28
N PHE A 105 -3.99 6.49 7.27
CA PHE A 105 -4.87 6.12 8.37
C PHE A 105 -5.01 4.61 8.49
N VAL A 106 -5.24 3.91 7.38
CA VAL A 106 -5.43 2.46 7.38
C VAL A 106 -4.13 1.74 7.74
N GLY A 107 -3.00 2.15 7.18
CA GLY A 107 -1.70 1.60 7.54
C GLY A 107 -1.38 1.79 9.02
N THR A 108 -1.61 3.01 9.55
CA THR A 108 -1.37 3.31 10.97
C THR A 108 -2.30 2.50 11.88
N LEU A 109 -3.57 2.36 11.52
CA LEU A 109 -4.54 1.60 12.31
C LEU A 109 -4.23 0.09 12.32
N VAL A 110 -3.91 -0.49 11.16
CA VAL A 110 -3.56 -1.92 11.08
C VAL A 110 -2.26 -2.18 11.85
N TYR A 111 -1.31 -1.26 11.76
CA TYR A 111 -0.08 -1.30 12.54
C TYR A 111 -0.38 -1.25 14.04
N SER A 112 -1.15 -0.26 14.52
CA SER A 112 -1.43 -0.09 15.95
C SER A 112 -2.18 -1.29 16.53
N LEU A 113 -3.14 -1.86 15.80
CA LEU A 113 -3.90 -3.03 16.24
C LEU A 113 -3.06 -4.32 16.33
N ARG A 114 -1.91 -4.36 15.65
CA ARG A 114 -1.05 -5.55 15.56
C ARG A 114 0.33 -5.35 16.16
N PHE A 115 0.64 -4.16 16.66
CA PHE A 115 1.94 -3.80 17.21
C PHE A 115 2.40 -4.81 18.28
N ASP A 116 1.54 -5.07 19.26
CA ASP A 116 1.86 -5.98 20.37
C ASP A 116 2.09 -7.43 19.93
N LYS A 117 1.41 -7.86 18.85
CA LYS A 117 1.47 -9.26 18.39
C LYS A 117 2.60 -9.53 17.40
N GLU A 118 2.90 -8.56 16.53
CA GLU A 118 3.82 -8.76 15.40
C GLU A 118 5.15 -8.01 15.56
N TYR A 119 5.24 -7.02 16.46
CA TYR A 119 6.43 -6.18 16.62
C TYR A 119 7.04 -6.19 18.03
N LEU A 120 6.26 -6.52 19.07
CA LEU A 120 6.72 -6.75 20.44
C LEU A 120 6.51 -8.22 20.83
N ALA A 121 7.17 -9.13 20.14
CA ALA A 121 7.12 -10.53 20.54
C ALA A 121 7.66 -10.68 21.98
N GLU A 122 6.92 -11.34 22.87
CA GLU A 122 7.37 -11.64 24.24
C GLU A 122 8.74 -12.33 24.26
N GLU A 123 9.05 -13.07 23.20
CA GLU A 123 10.31 -13.75 22.95
C GLU A 123 11.48 -12.76 22.89
N ASP A 124 11.33 -11.66 22.15
CA ASP A 124 12.34 -10.60 22.01
C ASP A 124 12.50 -9.82 23.32
N ILE A 125 11.39 -9.60 24.05
CA ILE A 125 11.40 -8.96 25.36
C ILE A 125 12.16 -9.84 26.37
N LYS A 126 11.89 -11.16 26.40
CA LYS A 126 12.57 -12.11 27.30
C LYS A 126 14.05 -12.26 26.94
N ALA A 127 14.39 -12.26 25.65
CA ALA A 127 15.78 -12.29 25.20
C ALA A 127 16.54 -11.02 25.63
N PHE A 128 15.94 -9.85 25.48
CA PHE A 128 16.52 -8.57 25.93
C PHE A 128 16.71 -8.53 27.45
N GLN A 129 15.71 -8.94 28.22
CA GLN A 129 15.80 -9.02 29.69
C GLN A 129 16.88 -9.99 30.16
N LYS A 130 17.04 -11.13 29.49
CA LYS A 130 18.08 -12.11 29.80
C LYS A 130 19.48 -11.55 29.55
N LEU A 131 19.70 -10.91 28.39
CA LEU A 131 20.96 -10.22 28.08
C LEU A 131 21.30 -9.14 29.11
N HIS A 132 20.30 -8.40 29.58
CA HIS A 132 20.52 -7.36 30.58
C HIS A 132 20.95 -7.93 31.94
N LYS A 133 20.30 -9.03 32.39
CA LYS A 133 20.70 -9.73 33.62
C LYS A 133 22.10 -10.33 33.55
N GLU A 134 22.49 -10.86 32.40
CA GLU A 134 23.85 -11.40 32.19
C GLU A 134 24.92 -10.30 32.15
N ALA A 135 24.56 -9.08 31.74
CA ALA A 135 25.45 -7.93 31.75
C ALA A 135 25.64 -7.32 33.15
N GLU A 136 24.63 -7.37 34.03
CA GLU A 136 24.73 -6.90 35.43
C GLU A 136 25.47 -7.88 36.35
N GLN A 137 25.63 -9.14 35.94
CA GLN A 137 26.35 -10.17 36.69
C GLN A 137 27.86 -10.24 36.36
N LYS A 138 28.35 -9.39 35.46
CA LYS A 138 29.77 -9.22 35.12
C LYS A 138 30.32 -7.94 35.72
#